data_AF-A0A0G1F520-F1
#
_entry.id   AF-A0A0G1F520-F1
#
_cell.length_a   1.000
_cell.length_b   1.000
_cell.length_c   1.000
_cell.angle_alpha   90.00
_cell.angle_beta   90.00
_cell.angle_gamma   90.00
#
_symmetry.space_group_name_H-M   'P 1'
#
loop_
_entity.id
_entity.type
_entity.pdbx_description
1 polymer ?
#
loop_
_entity_poly.entity_id
_entity_poly.type
_entity_poly.pdbx_seq_one_letter_code
_entity_poly.pdbx_strand_id
1 'polypeptide(L)'
;MKFNVQTICHSALLKGLPSRTEDVLERRFGLRGERETLEEIGAKYGITRERVRQIQDDGLMILRKRAQSPECQKIFKAFAQELKNSGSLRKEDILLSDLGEGYENYVYFLLTISGQFQRFSETEDFYAFWATDKNAFKNASKALNSFIAELQKKHQPTFLPNFCLASYAEISKKVLKGSENLYGLREWPEINPRGIKDRAFIVLKKTQKPLHFSEVATLIGHGALRQTVHNELIKDQRFVLVGRGLYALKEWGYEPGIVREVIANVLKEAKKPMGKDMVVDRVLTQRLVKPNTILLNLQNKKYFLKTSEGKYTVREV
;
A
#
# COMPACT_ATOMS: atom_id res chain seq x y z
N MET A 1 16.67 -25.49 5.10
CA MET A 1 16.46 -26.95 5.05
C MET A 1 15.14 -27.21 4.35
N LYS A 2 15.12 -27.82 3.16
CA LYS A 2 13.87 -28.29 2.55
C LYS A 2 13.50 -29.62 3.21
N PHE A 3 12.71 -29.57 4.28
CA PHE A 3 12.11 -30.79 4.84
C PHE A 3 11.20 -31.41 3.78
N ASN A 4 11.23 -32.73 3.62
CA ASN A 4 10.26 -33.42 2.77
C ASN A 4 8.93 -33.54 3.52
N VAL A 5 8.20 -32.42 3.58
CA VAL A 5 6.92 -32.28 4.30
C VAL A 5 5.87 -33.25 3.77
N GLN A 6 5.88 -33.56 2.47
CA GLN A 6 4.99 -34.53 1.84
C GLN A 6 5.18 -35.94 2.38
N THR A 7 6.43 -36.44 2.39
CA THR A 7 6.74 -37.78 2.89
C THR A 7 6.33 -37.92 4.35
N ILE A 8 6.56 -36.90 5.17
CA ILE A 8 6.22 -36.96 6.60
C ILE A 8 4.70 -36.94 6.81
N CYS A 9 3.95 -36.17 6.03
CA CYS A 9 2.49 -36.17 6.11
C CYS A 9 1.90 -37.54 5.75
N HIS A 10 2.34 -38.14 4.63
CA HIS A 10 1.80 -39.42 4.17
C HIS A 10 2.26 -40.60 5.01
N SER A 11 3.57 -40.70 5.31
CA SER A 11 4.13 -41.87 5.97
C SER A 11 3.95 -41.88 7.50
N ALA A 12 4.06 -40.72 8.15
CA ALA A 12 4.08 -40.64 9.61
C ALA A 12 2.74 -40.20 10.22
N LEU A 13 1.91 -39.45 9.47
CA LEU A 13 0.66 -38.91 10.00
C LEU A 13 -0.57 -39.64 9.45
N LEU A 14 -0.78 -39.67 8.13
CA LEU A 14 -2.02 -40.18 7.53
C LEU A 14 -2.14 -41.71 7.58
N LYS A 15 -1.02 -42.43 7.43
CA LYS A 15 -1.01 -43.90 7.40
C LYS A 15 -1.72 -44.52 8.61
N GLY A 16 -2.70 -45.40 8.36
CA GLY A 16 -3.42 -46.10 9.42
C GLY A 16 -4.51 -45.26 10.10
N LEU A 17 -4.98 -44.19 9.47
CA LEU A 17 -6.29 -43.63 9.78
C LEU A 17 -7.40 -44.48 9.12
N PRO A 18 -8.64 -44.45 9.64
CA PRO A 18 -9.78 -45.00 8.91
C PRO A 18 -9.88 -44.35 7.53
N SER A 19 -10.09 -45.15 6.47
CA SER A 19 -10.10 -44.68 5.07
C SER A 19 -10.99 -43.45 4.84
N ARG A 20 -12.17 -43.41 5.49
CA ARG A 20 -13.08 -42.25 5.41
C ARG A 20 -12.51 -41.00 6.07
N THR A 21 -11.86 -41.12 7.22
CA THR A 21 -11.23 -40.00 7.93
C THR A 21 -10.02 -39.48 7.15
N GLU A 22 -9.23 -40.38 6.57
CA GLU A 22 -8.10 -40.04 5.71
C GLU A 22 -8.55 -39.21 4.50
N ASP A 23 -9.54 -39.68 3.73
CA ASP A 23 -10.03 -38.96 2.55
C ASP A 23 -10.65 -37.60 2.93
N VAL A 24 -11.42 -37.52 4.02
CA VAL A 24 -11.97 -36.25 4.52
C VAL A 24 -10.86 -35.25 4.83
N LEU A 25 -9.77 -35.68 5.49
CA LEU A 25 -8.64 -34.81 5.80
C LEU A 25 -7.85 -34.42 4.55
N GLU A 26 -7.56 -35.36 3.65
CA GLU A 26 -6.85 -35.08 2.40
C GLU A 26 -7.59 -34.06 1.53
N ARG A 27 -8.92 -34.16 1.41
CA ARG A 27 -9.75 -33.18 0.71
C ARG A 27 -9.80 -31.84 1.44
N ARG A 28 -10.02 -31.85 2.75
CA ARG A 28 -10.15 -30.62 3.56
C ARG A 28 -8.88 -29.77 3.51
N PHE A 29 -7.72 -30.41 3.54
CA PHE A 29 -6.42 -29.76 3.56
C PHE A 29 -5.78 -29.64 2.17
N GLY A 30 -6.40 -30.18 1.11
CA GLY A 30 -5.88 -30.09 -0.25
C GLY A 30 -4.59 -30.87 -0.46
N LEU A 31 -4.46 -32.03 0.18
CA LEU A 31 -3.24 -32.86 0.08
C LEU A 31 -3.15 -33.60 -1.27
N ARG A 32 -4.28 -33.71 -1.99
CA ARG A 32 -4.40 -34.30 -3.33
C ARG A 32 -4.85 -33.30 -4.41
N GLY A 33 -4.85 -32.00 -4.11
CA GLY A 33 -5.35 -30.96 -5.01
C GLY A 33 -5.87 -29.74 -4.24
N GLU A 34 -6.99 -29.19 -4.69
CA GLU A 34 -7.60 -28.01 -4.05
C GLU A 34 -8.27 -28.35 -2.70
N ARG A 35 -8.31 -27.36 -1.81
CA ARG A 35 -8.97 -27.49 -0.51
C ARG A 35 -10.48 -27.47 -0.69
N GLU A 36 -11.15 -28.46 -0.12
CA GLU A 36 -12.61 -28.52 -0.09
C GLU A 36 -13.17 -27.99 1.24
N THR A 37 -14.37 -27.42 1.19
CA THR A 37 -15.17 -27.00 2.35
C THR A 37 -15.86 -28.19 3.02
N LEU A 38 -16.31 -28.01 4.26
CA LEU A 38 -17.06 -29.05 4.97
C LEU A 38 -18.39 -29.36 4.26
N GLU A 39 -19.01 -28.35 3.65
CA GLU A 39 -20.23 -28.48 2.86
C GLU A 39 -19.99 -29.31 1.58
N GLU A 40 -18.95 -29.03 0.80
CA GLU A 40 -18.62 -29.76 -0.43
C GLU A 40 -18.31 -31.24 -0.15
N ILE A 41 -17.52 -31.51 0.88
CA ILE A 41 -17.22 -32.87 1.32
C ILE A 41 -18.52 -33.55 1.79
N GLY A 42 -19.35 -32.85 2.55
CA GLY A 42 -20.63 -33.39 3.04
C GLY A 42 -21.56 -33.82 1.91
N ALA A 43 -21.68 -32.98 0.88
CA ALA A 43 -22.47 -33.27 -0.30
C ALA A 43 -21.99 -34.54 -1.03
N LYS A 44 -20.67 -34.71 -1.20
CA LYS A 44 -20.09 -35.91 -1.83
C LYS A 44 -20.35 -37.20 -1.04
N TYR A 45 -20.36 -37.09 0.29
CA TYR A 45 -20.56 -38.24 1.19
C TYR A 45 -22.03 -38.47 1.58
N GLY A 46 -22.96 -37.63 1.13
CA GLY A 46 -24.36 -37.69 1.55
C GLY A 46 -24.57 -37.47 3.05
N ILE A 47 -23.72 -36.64 3.68
CA ILE A 47 -23.79 -36.33 5.12
C ILE A 47 -23.82 -34.84 5.38
N THR A 48 -24.27 -34.46 6.57
CA THR A 48 -24.31 -33.05 6.97
C THR A 48 -22.89 -32.50 7.16
N ARG A 49 -22.75 -31.18 6.95
CA ARG A 49 -21.53 -30.41 7.26
C ARG A 49 -21.01 -30.71 8.68
N GLU A 50 -21.91 -30.78 9.65
CA GLU A 50 -21.57 -31.07 11.04
C GLU A 50 -21.00 -32.48 11.21
N ARG A 51 -21.51 -33.47 10.48
CA ARG A 51 -20.95 -34.82 10.50
C ARG A 51 -19.53 -34.85 9.91
N VAL A 52 -19.27 -34.09 8.85
CA VAL A 52 -17.91 -33.95 8.30
C VAL A 52 -16.99 -33.29 9.32
N ARG A 53 -17.45 -32.24 10.02
CA ARG A 53 -16.69 -31.57 11.09
C ARG A 53 -16.30 -32.53 12.19
N GLN A 54 -17.22 -33.38 12.65
CA GLN A 54 -16.92 -34.42 13.65
C GLN A 54 -15.84 -35.39 13.16
N ILE A 55 -15.96 -35.91 11.93
CA ILE A 55 -14.96 -36.81 11.33
C ILE A 55 -13.58 -36.12 11.25
N GLN A 56 -13.56 -34.84 10.86
CA GLN A 56 -12.34 -34.03 10.82
C GLN A 56 -11.72 -33.87 12.22
N ASP A 57 -12.51 -33.50 13.21
CA ASP A 57 -12.04 -33.24 14.58
C ASP A 57 -11.52 -34.53 15.24
N ASP A 58 -12.21 -35.66 15.05
CA ASP A 58 -11.76 -36.99 15.48
C ASP A 58 -10.41 -37.37 14.83
N GLY A 59 -10.30 -37.14 13.52
CA GLY A 59 -9.06 -37.36 12.78
C GLY A 59 -7.91 -36.50 13.30
N LEU A 60 -8.14 -35.20 13.47
CA LEU A 60 -7.15 -34.26 14.00
C LEU A 60 -6.71 -34.63 15.43
N MET A 61 -7.62 -35.15 16.26
CA MET A 61 -7.27 -35.63 17.60
C MET A 61 -6.27 -36.80 17.56
N ILE A 62 -6.45 -37.75 16.64
CA ILE A 62 -5.51 -38.86 16.44
C ILE A 62 -4.17 -38.32 15.90
N LEU A 63 -4.21 -37.43 14.91
CA LEU A 63 -3.02 -36.88 14.30
C LEU A 63 -2.18 -36.04 15.25
N ARG A 64 -2.80 -35.28 16.16
CA ARG A 64 -2.10 -34.52 17.21
C ARG A 64 -1.25 -35.42 18.11
N LYS A 65 -1.72 -36.64 18.41
CA LYS A 65 -0.92 -37.63 19.16
C LYS A 65 0.27 -38.12 18.34
N ARG A 66 0.07 -38.45 17.05
CA ARG A 66 1.14 -38.89 16.14
C ARG A 66 2.18 -37.80 15.88
N ALA A 67 1.76 -36.55 15.88
CA ALA A 67 2.61 -35.37 15.70
C ALA A 67 3.56 -35.10 16.88
N GLN A 68 3.44 -35.85 17.98
CA GLN A 68 4.43 -35.84 19.08
C GLN A 68 5.70 -36.64 18.75
N SER A 69 5.72 -37.37 17.62
CA SER A 69 6.90 -38.09 17.15
C SER A 69 8.12 -37.17 16.98
N PRO A 70 9.35 -37.66 17.22
CA PRO A 70 10.57 -36.87 17.10
C PRO A 70 10.75 -36.22 15.72
N GLU A 71 10.31 -36.88 14.65
CA GLU A 71 10.36 -36.38 13.27
C GLU A 71 9.49 -35.14 13.09
N CYS A 72 8.23 -35.18 13.58
CA CYS A 72 7.32 -34.04 13.51
C CYS A 72 7.80 -32.89 14.39
N GLN A 73 8.31 -33.18 15.59
CA GLN A 73 8.82 -32.17 16.51
C GLN A 73 10.04 -31.42 15.95
N LYS A 74 10.90 -32.09 15.16
CA LYS A 74 12.01 -31.40 14.45
C LYS A 74 11.48 -30.36 13.47
N ILE A 75 10.44 -30.68 12.69
CA ILE A 75 9.82 -29.73 11.75
C ILE A 75 9.16 -28.59 12.51
N PHE A 76 8.37 -28.87 13.55
CA PHE A 76 7.68 -27.83 14.30
C PHE A 76 8.66 -26.87 14.98
N LYS A 77 9.80 -27.35 15.47
CA LYS A 77 10.88 -26.50 15.97
C LYS A 77 11.43 -25.59 14.87
N ALA A 78 11.63 -26.11 13.66
CA ALA A 78 12.07 -25.29 12.53
C ALA A 78 11.04 -24.22 12.14
N PHE A 79 9.74 -24.58 12.09
CA PHE A 79 8.65 -23.63 11.81
C PHE A 79 8.56 -22.55 12.90
N ALA A 80 8.68 -22.94 14.17
CA ALA A 80 8.69 -22.00 15.28
C ALA A 80 9.89 -21.05 15.23
N GLN A 81 11.06 -21.55 14.81
CA GLN A 81 12.25 -20.72 14.65
C GLN A 81 12.06 -19.71 13.50
N GLU A 82 11.48 -20.13 12.38
CA GLU A 82 11.22 -19.23 11.24
C GLU A 82 10.23 -18.11 11.60
N LEU A 83 9.15 -18.47 12.31
CA LEU A 83 8.21 -17.49 12.85
C LEU A 83 8.90 -16.53 13.81
N LYS A 84 9.72 -17.03 14.76
CA LYS A 84 10.47 -16.19 15.70
C LYS A 84 11.43 -15.23 14.99
N ASN A 85 12.15 -15.69 13.98
CA ASN A 85 13.03 -14.87 13.15
C ASN A 85 12.25 -13.73 12.46
N SER A 86 10.98 -13.99 12.13
CA SER A 86 10.06 -13.03 11.51
C SER A 86 9.34 -12.11 12.51
N GLY A 87 9.60 -12.20 13.82
CA GLY A 87 8.88 -11.45 14.85
C GLY A 87 7.68 -12.19 15.48
N SER A 88 7.72 -13.52 15.47
CA SER A 88 6.71 -14.43 16.04
C SER A 88 5.34 -14.45 15.35
N LEU A 89 5.20 -13.78 14.20
CA LEU A 89 4.06 -13.89 13.32
C LEU A 89 4.45 -13.67 11.86
N ARG A 90 3.64 -14.19 10.93
CA ARG A 90 3.84 -13.99 9.49
C ARG A 90 2.55 -14.20 8.71
N LYS A 91 2.38 -13.45 7.61
CA LYS A 91 1.25 -13.60 6.68
C LYS A 91 1.20 -15.03 6.13
N GLU A 92 0.00 -15.59 6.01
CA GLU A 92 -0.20 -17.01 5.69
C GLU A 92 0.42 -17.44 4.36
N ASP A 93 0.11 -16.75 3.27
CA ASP A 93 0.64 -17.05 1.94
C ASP A 93 2.18 -17.02 1.90
N ILE A 94 2.80 -16.01 2.50
CA ILE A 94 4.25 -15.87 2.59
C ILE A 94 4.85 -17.00 3.43
N LEU A 95 4.28 -17.25 4.61
CA LEU A 95 4.79 -18.30 5.50
C LEU A 95 4.71 -19.69 4.86
N LEU A 96 3.61 -20.00 4.20
CA LEU A 96 3.43 -21.30 3.53
C LEU A 96 4.45 -21.45 2.39
N SER A 97 4.67 -20.40 1.59
CA SER A 97 5.67 -20.38 0.53
C SER A 97 7.10 -20.54 1.06
N ASP A 98 7.44 -19.84 2.15
CA ASP A 98 8.80 -19.89 2.73
C ASP A 98 9.13 -21.25 3.34
N LEU A 99 8.14 -21.90 3.96
CA LEU A 99 8.31 -23.20 4.61
C LEU A 99 8.22 -24.37 3.64
N GLY A 100 7.56 -24.21 2.50
CA GLY A 100 7.31 -25.31 1.56
C GLY A 100 6.74 -24.83 0.23
N GLU A 101 7.55 -24.12 -0.55
CA GLU A 101 7.28 -23.77 -1.94
C GLU A 101 6.83 -25.00 -2.76
N GLY A 102 5.62 -24.94 -3.33
CA GLY A 102 4.96 -26.04 -4.05
C GLY A 102 4.31 -27.12 -3.18
N TYR A 103 4.40 -26.98 -1.84
CA TYR A 103 3.83 -27.90 -0.85
C TYR A 103 3.07 -27.14 0.25
N GLU A 104 2.48 -26.00 -0.08
CA GLU A 104 1.85 -25.05 0.83
C GLU A 104 0.71 -25.72 1.64
N ASN A 105 -0.04 -26.61 1.00
CA ASN A 105 -1.12 -27.38 1.64
C ASN A 105 -0.60 -28.35 2.72
N TYR A 106 0.56 -28.97 2.50
CA TYR A 106 1.20 -29.83 3.48
C TYR A 106 1.72 -29.03 4.67
N VAL A 107 2.33 -27.85 4.42
CA VAL A 107 2.76 -26.95 5.49
C VAL A 107 1.55 -26.49 6.31
N TYR A 108 0.47 -26.07 5.65
CA TYR A 108 -0.76 -25.62 6.31
C TYR A 108 -1.36 -26.73 7.19
N PHE A 109 -1.37 -27.98 6.70
CA PHE A 109 -1.79 -29.15 7.47
C PHE A 109 -0.92 -29.37 8.71
N LEU A 110 0.41 -29.35 8.55
CA LEU A 110 1.36 -29.51 9.65
C LEU A 110 1.24 -28.40 10.71
N LEU A 111 1.08 -27.14 10.28
CA LEU A 111 0.84 -26.01 11.19
C LEU A 111 -0.46 -26.19 11.98
N THR A 112 -1.51 -26.70 11.34
CA THR A 112 -2.81 -26.97 11.97
C THR A 112 -2.74 -28.10 12.99
N ILE A 113 -1.99 -29.17 12.69
CA ILE A 113 -1.88 -30.33 13.57
C ILE A 113 -0.99 -30.06 14.77
N SER A 114 0.05 -29.25 14.63
CA SER A 114 1.01 -29.03 15.72
C SER A 114 0.34 -28.54 17.00
N GLY A 115 -0.73 -27.75 16.88
CA GLY A 115 -1.44 -27.11 18.00
C GLY A 115 -0.62 -26.03 18.71
N GLN A 116 0.63 -25.80 18.30
CA GLN A 116 1.56 -24.82 18.87
C GLN A 116 1.47 -23.46 18.17
N PHE A 117 0.83 -23.40 17.00
CA PHE A 117 0.65 -22.18 16.23
C PHE A 117 -0.82 -21.81 16.19
N GLN A 118 -1.08 -20.51 16.26
CA GLN A 118 -2.42 -19.97 16.14
C GLN A 118 -2.60 -19.32 14.78
N ARG A 119 -3.60 -19.77 14.04
CA ARG A 119 -4.07 -19.12 12.82
C ARG A 119 -5.08 -18.04 13.15
N PHE A 120 -4.95 -16.89 12.51
CA PHE A 120 -5.92 -15.81 12.50
C PHE A 120 -6.51 -15.70 11.09
N SER A 121 -7.83 -15.80 10.99
CA SER A 121 -8.53 -15.64 9.71
C SER A 121 -8.47 -14.19 9.23
N GLU A 122 -8.62 -14.01 7.92
CA GLU A 122 -8.70 -12.69 7.31
C GLU A 122 -9.86 -11.87 7.88
N THR A 123 -9.60 -10.59 8.11
CA THR A 123 -10.56 -9.60 8.62
C THR A 123 -10.55 -8.36 7.72
N GLU A 124 -11.34 -7.35 8.02
CA GLU A 124 -11.34 -6.09 7.28
C GLU A 124 -9.96 -5.40 7.30
N ASP A 125 -9.28 -5.46 8.45
CA ASP A 125 -8.02 -4.75 8.70
C ASP A 125 -6.76 -5.59 8.44
N PHE A 126 -6.88 -6.92 8.49
CA PHE A 126 -5.75 -7.85 8.45
C PHE A 126 -5.96 -8.98 7.45
N TYR A 127 -4.89 -9.38 6.75
CA TYR A 127 -4.85 -10.62 5.99
C TYR A 127 -4.84 -11.85 6.91
N ALA A 128 -5.02 -13.05 6.38
CA ALA A 128 -4.82 -14.27 7.17
C ALA A 128 -3.33 -14.43 7.55
N PHE A 129 -3.05 -14.80 8.80
CA PHE A 129 -1.69 -14.96 9.29
C PHE A 129 -1.59 -16.03 10.38
N TRP A 130 -0.36 -16.46 10.64
CA TRP A 130 -0.01 -17.39 11.71
C TRP A 130 0.88 -16.72 12.74
N ALA A 131 0.70 -17.08 14.01
CA ALA A 131 1.51 -16.61 15.12
C ALA A 131 1.87 -17.74 16.09
N THR A 132 2.93 -17.57 16.87
CA THR A 132 3.31 -18.53 17.91
C THR A 132 2.33 -18.55 19.07
N ASP A 133 1.70 -17.43 19.38
CA ASP A 133 0.73 -17.29 20.48
C ASP A 133 -0.11 -16.00 20.34
N LYS A 134 -1.09 -15.83 21.24
CA LYS A 134 -1.97 -14.64 21.29
C LYS A 134 -1.22 -13.35 21.64
N ASN A 135 -0.14 -13.42 22.42
CA ASN A 135 0.63 -12.25 22.82
C ASN A 135 1.45 -11.70 21.65
N ALA A 136 1.92 -12.56 20.75
CA ALA A 136 2.61 -12.16 19.53
C ALA A 136 1.75 -11.19 18.70
N PHE A 137 0.47 -11.51 18.47
CA PHE A 137 -0.44 -10.61 17.76
C PHE A 137 -0.67 -9.29 18.51
N LYS A 138 -0.84 -9.32 19.84
CA LYS A 138 -1.02 -8.12 20.66
C LYS A 138 0.20 -7.18 20.58
N ASN A 139 1.40 -7.76 20.68
CA ASN A 139 2.66 -7.02 20.59
C ASN A 139 2.86 -6.41 19.20
N ALA A 140 2.58 -7.19 18.15
CA ALA A 140 2.66 -6.72 16.78
C ALA A 140 1.66 -5.61 16.48
N SER A 141 0.42 -5.75 16.95
CA SER A 141 -0.62 -4.71 16.80
C SER A 141 -0.21 -3.40 17.48
N LYS A 142 0.38 -3.48 18.68
CA LYS A 142 0.89 -2.30 19.39
C LYS A 142 2.01 -1.63 18.59
N ALA A 143 3.00 -2.40 18.13
CA ALA A 143 4.12 -1.88 17.35
C ALA A 143 3.66 -1.27 16.01
N LEU A 144 2.75 -1.94 15.31
CA LEU A 144 2.17 -1.47 14.05
C LEU A 144 1.39 -0.17 14.24
N ASN A 145 0.57 -0.06 15.29
CA ASN A 145 -0.18 1.16 15.58
C ASN A 145 0.74 2.34 15.93
N SER A 146 1.80 2.10 16.69
CA SER A 146 2.82 3.12 16.95
C SER A 146 3.51 3.58 15.67
N PHE A 147 3.80 2.66 14.75
CA PHE A 147 4.38 3.00 13.44
C PHE A 147 3.41 3.78 12.55
N ILE A 148 2.13 3.39 12.51
CA ILE A 148 1.08 4.13 11.79
C ILE A 148 0.96 5.56 12.32
N ALA A 149 0.99 5.75 13.64
CA ALA A 149 0.95 7.08 14.25
C ALA A 149 2.18 7.92 13.87
N GLU A 150 3.37 7.30 13.79
CA GLU A 150 4.59 7.97 13.34
C GLU A 150 4.50 8.40 11.87
N LEU A 151 4.01 7.52 11.00
CA LEU A 151 3.76 7.82 9.58
C LEU A 151 2.78 8.98 9.44
N GLN A 152 1.66 8.96 10.17
CA GLN A 152 0.68 10.04 10.17
C GLN A 152 1.28 11.36 10.66
N LYS A 153 2.16 11.35 11.66
CA LYS A 153 2.85 12.57 12.12
C LYS A 153 3.79 13.14 11.05
N LYS A 154 4.55 12.28 10.38
CA LYS A 154 5.55 12.70 9.38
C LYS A 154 4.95 13.03 8.01
N HIS A 155 3.73 12.54 7.70
CA HIS A 155 3.05 12.70 6.41
C HIS A 155 3.90 12.28 5.19
N GLN A 156 4.79 11.31 5.37
CA GLN A 156 5.66 10.80 4.30
C GLN A 156 5.98 9.32 4.50
N PRO A 157 6.14 8.55 3.42
CA PRO A 157 6.65 7.19 3.48
C PRO A 157 8.01 7.11 4.18
N THR A 158 8.23 6.08 4.97
CA THR A 158 9.51 5.85 5.65
C THR A 158 9.97 4.42 5.54
N PHE A 159 11.26 4.19 5.74
CA PHE A 159 11.81 2.86 5.95
C PHE A 159 11.32 2.29 7.29
N LEU A 160 11.33 0.96 7.38
CA LEU A 160 11.03 0.29 8.64
C LEU A 160 12.25 0.37 9.57
N PRO A 161 12.07 0.77 10.84
CA PRO A 161 13.14 0.80 11.82
C PRO A 161 13.62 -0.59 12.26
N ASN A 162 12.80 -1.64 12.07
CA ASN A 162 13.12 -3.01 12.49
C ASN A 162 12.56 -4.03 11.49
N PHE A 163 13.31 -5.11 11.25
CA PHE A 163 12.91 -6.25 10.42
C PHE A 163 11.59 -6.89 10.87
N CYS A 164 11.34 -7.04 12.17
CA CYS A 164 10.07 -7.62 12.66
C CYS A 164 8.85 -6.79 12.24
N LEU A 165 9.01 -5.48 12.08
CA LEU A 165 7.94 -4.58 11.66
C LEU A 165 7.53 -4.83 10.20
N ALA A 166 8.40 -5.45 9.39
CA ALA A 166 8.07 -5.84 8.02
C ALA A 166 6.97 -6.90 8.03
N SER A 167 7.16 -7.98 8.80
CA SER A 167 6.15 -9.02 8.99
C SER A 167 4.84 -8.46 9.56
N TYR A 168 4.92 -7.47 10.46
CA TYR A 168 3.72 -6.84 11.03
C TYR A 168 3.00 -5.94 10.01
N ALA A 169 3.73 -5.26 9.14
CA ALA A 169 3.16 -4.49 8.05
C ALA A 169 2.53 -5.40 6.99
N GLU A 170 3.15 -6.54 6.68
CA GLU A 170 2.65 -7.52 5.71
C GLU A 170 1.27 -8.09 6.07
N ILE A 171 0.98 -8.27 7.36
CA ILE A 171 -0.36 -8.73 7.80
C ILE A 171 -1.41 -7.62 7.74
N SER A 172 -1.00 -6.35 7.68
CA SER A 172 -1.91 -5.19 7.69
C SER A 172 -2.40 -4.84 6.29
N LYS A 173 -3.70 -4.54 6.17
CA LYS A 173 -4.28 -3.96 4.95
C LYS A 173 -4.14 -2.43 4.88
N LYS A 174 -3.74 -1.79 5.99
CA LYS A 174 -3.61 -0.33 6.11
C LYS A 174 -2.23 0.17 5.69
N VAL A 175 -1.19 -0.62 5.92
CA VAL A 175 0.20 -0.28 5.60
C VAL A 175 0.63 -1.12 4.41
N LEU A 176 1.19 -0.47 3.39
CA LEU A 176 1.70 -1.15 2.22
C LEU A 176 3.17 -0.78 2.00
N LYS A 177 3.90 -1.71 1.40
CA LYS A 177 5.23 -1.49 0.87
C LYS A 177 5.11 -0.86 -0.52
N GLY A 178 5.53 0.39 -0.66
CA GLY A 178 5.60 1.10 -1.93
C GLY A 178 6.86 0.79 -2.71
N SER A 179 7.14 1.62 -3.73
CA SER A 179 8.41 1.57 -4.47
C SER A 179 9.61 1.89 -3.56
N GLU A 180 10.79 1.39 -3.91
CA GLU A 180 12.06 1.71 -3.21
C GLU A 180 12.11 1.25 -1.74
N ASN A 181 11.41 0.17 -1.37
CA ASN A 181 11.34 -0.38 0.00
C ASN A 181 10.79 0.58 1.06
N LEU A 182 10.07 1.63 0.65
CA LEU A 182 9.38 2.54 1.56
C LEU A 182 8.03 1.97 1.99
N TYR A 183 7.62 2.25 3.23
CA TYR A 183 6.33 1.86 3.77
C TYR A 183 5.50 3.09 4.08
N GLY A 184 4.20 2.99 3.83
CA GLY A 184 3.25 4.04 4.15
C GLY A 184 1.82 3.55 4.07
N LEU A 185 0.88 4.47 4.23
CA LEU A 185 -0.54 4.12 4.27
C LEU A 185 -1.06 3.75 2.88
N ARG A 186 -1.99 2.80 2.81
CA ARG A 186 -2.65 2.34 1.57
C ARG A 186 -3.36 3.46 0.80
N GLU A 187 -3.75 4.51 1.50
CA GLU A 187 -4.41 5.69 0.93
C GLU A 187 -3.42 6.66 0.29
N TRP A 188 -2.13 6.56 0.62
CA TRP A 188 -1.13 7.48 0.12
C TRP A 188 -0.81 7.22 -1.35
N PRO A 189 -0.97 8.23 -2.23
CA PRO A 189 -0.64 8.12 -3.65
C PRO A 189 0.79 7.62 -3.89
N GLU A 190 1.75 8.01 -3.04
CA GLU A 190 3.16 7.61 -3.14
C GLU A 190 3.40 6.11 -2.93
N ILE A 191 2.50 5.45 -2.20
CA ILE A 191 2.60 4.03 -1.89
C ILE A 191 1.76 3.19 -2.86
N ASN A 192 0.54 3.65 -3.15
CA ASN A 192 -0.41 2.91 -3.97
C ASN A 192 -1.11 3.84 -4.98
N PRO A 193 -0.42 4.19 -6.09
CA PRO A 193 -0.99 5.09 -7.10
C PRO A 193 -2.13 4.38 -7.85
N ARG A 194 -3.38 4.80 -7.60
CA ARG A 194 -4.58 4.13 -8.14
C ARG A 194 -4.90 4.49 -9.59
N GLY A 195 -4.25 5.52 -10.14
CA GLY A 195 -4.49 5.97 -11.50
C GLY A 195 -3.52 7.05 -11.97
N ILE A 196 -3.80 7.61 -13.14
CA ILE A 196 -2.94 8.60 -13.82
C ILE A 196 -2.70 9.84 -12.95
N LYS A 197 -3.72 10.34 -12.26
CA LYS A 197 -3.61 11.49 -11.35
C LYS A 197 -2.59 11.28 -10.23
N ASP A 198 -2.55 10.10 -9.61
CA ASP A 198 -1.62 9.80 -8.52
C ASP A 198 -0.20 9.61 -9.03
N ARG A 199 -0.04 8.99 -10.21
CA ARG A 199 1.27 8.90 -10.88
C ARG A 199 1.79 10.28 -11.29
N ALA A 200 0.92 11.15 -11.81
CA ALA A 200 1.27 12.53 -12.14
C ALA A 200 1.69 13.33 -10.89
N PHE A 201 0.99 13.12 -9.77
CA PHE A 201 1.36 13.70 -8.47
C PHE A 201 2.77 13.28 -8.05
N ILE A 202 3.09 11.98 -8.10
CA ILE A 202 4.43 11.47 -7.77
C ILE A 202 5.50 12.08 -8.68
N VAL A 203 5.26 12.13 -10.00
CA VAL A 203 6.21 12.69 -10.96
C VAL A 203 6.52 14.15 -10.64
N LEU A 204 5.50 14.97 -10.40
CA LEU A 204 5.69 16.38 -10.05
C LEU A 204 6.41 16.51 -8.69
N LYS A 205 6.01 15.72 -7.69
CA LYS A 205 6.64 15.74 -6.36
C LYS A 205 8.12 15.34 -6.40
N LYS A 206 8.49 14.33 -7.20
CA LYS A 206 9.88 13.89 -7.40
C LYS A 206 10.73 14.92 -8.15
N THR A 207 10.14 15.57 -9.16
CA THR A 207 10.87 16.53 -10.01
C THR A 207 10.97 17.93 -9.39
N GLN A 208 10.12 18.26 -8.41
CA GLN A 208 10.12 19.52 -7.65
C GLN A 208 10.09 20.78 -8.52
N LYS A 209 9.56 20.68 -9.74
CA LYS A 209 9.39 21.81 -10.67
C LYS A 209 8.16 21.64 -11.54
N PRO A 210 7.55 22.73 -12.04
CA PRO A 210 6.42 22.61 -12.96
C PRO A 210 6.84 21.92 -14.25
N LEU A 211 6.00 21.00 -14.74
CA LEU A 211 6.25 20.24 -15.96
C LEU A 211 5.08 20.36 -16.93
N HIS A 212 5.39 20.20 -18.22
CA HIS A 212 4.35 20.20 -19.24
C HIS A 212 3.60 18.86 -19.18
N PHE A 213 2.28 18.85 -19.37
CA PHE A 213 1.49 17.60 -19.29
C PHE A 213 2.02 16.49 -20.22
N SER A 214 2.65 16.86 -21.34
CA SER A 214 3.28 15.90 -22.25
C SER A 214 4.56 15.29 -21.66
N GLU A 215 5.34 16.05 -20.90
CA GLU A 215 6.52 15.54 -20.18
C GLU A 215 6.09 14.67 -19.01
N VAL A 216 5.04 15.08 -18.28
CA VAL A 216 4.44 14.27 -17.21
C VAL A 216 3.97 12.92 -17.77
N ALA A 217 3.27 12.91 -18.91
CA ALA A 217 2.85 11.68 -19.58
C ALA A 217 4.05 10.76 -19.93
N THR A 218 5.14 11.33 -20.46
CA THR A 218 6.36 10.58 -20.77
C THR A 218 7.00 9.99 -19.51
N LEU A 219 7.08 10.75 -18.42
CA LEU A 219 7.68 10.30 -17.16
C LEU A 219 6.82 9.27 -16.41
N ILE A 220 5.50 9.28 -16.60
CA ILE A 220 4.62 8.21 -16.09
C ILE A 220 4.86 6.89 -16.85
N GLY A 221 5.15 6.97 -18.15
CA GLY A 221 5.44 5.81 -18.99
C GLY A 221 4.18 5.08 -19.49
N HIS A 222 4.24 3.75 -19.53
CA HIS A 222 3.22 2.92 -20.19
C HIS A 222 1.80 3.16 -19.66
N GLY A 223 0.86 3.41 -20.59
CA GLY A 223 -0.56 3.62 -20.31
C GLY A 223 -0.99 5.08 -20.11
N ALA A 224 -0.06 6.04 -20.10
CA ALA A 224 -0.38 7.45 -19.93
C ALA A 224 -0.45 8.21 -21.27
N LEU A 225 -1.62 8.20 -21.92
CA LEU A 225 -1.87 9.05 -23.08
C LEU A 225 -1.83 10.53 -22.68
N ARG A 226 -1.19 11.37 -23.52
CA ARG A 226 -1.02 12.81 -23.25
C ARG A 226 -2.34 13.51 -22.97
N GLN A 227 -3.38 13.19 -23.74
CA GLN A 227 -4.71 13.78 -23.61
C GLN A 227 -5.40 13.35 -22.32
N THR A 228 -5.28 12.07 -21.94
CA THR A 228 -5.83 11.56 -20.68
C THR A 228 -5.14 12.20 -19.48
N VAL A 229 -3.81 12.31 -19.50
CA VAL A 229 -3.05 12.98 -18.43
C VAL A 229 -3.48 14.44 -18.30
N HIS A 230 -3.62 15.16 -19.42
CA HIS A 230 -4.11 16.53 -19.41
C HIS A 230 -5.50 16.66 -18.77
N ASN A 231 -6.45 15.80 -19.15
CA ASN A 231 -7.80 15.81 -18.61
C ASN A 231 -7.83 15.49 -17.11
N GLU A 232 -7.02 14.53 -16.65
CA GLU A 232 -6.92 14.15 -15.24
C GLU A 232 -6.26 15.26 -14.39
N LEU A 233 -5.24 15.93 -14.93
CA LEU A 233 -4.59 17.07 -14.27
C LEU A 233 -5.53 18.27 -14.10
N ILE A 234 -6.44 18.52 -15.05
CA ILE A 234 -7.44 19.59 -14.95
C ILE A 234 -8.48 19.29 -13.86
N LYS A 235 -8.92 18.02 -13.76
CA LYS A 235 -10.01 17.62 -12.86
C LYS A 235 -9.60 17.58 -11.39
N ASP A 236 -8.32 17.39 -11.10
CA ASP A 236 -7.81 17.17 -9.75
C ASP A 236 -7.28 18.47 -9.13
N GLN A 237 -7.82 18.84 -7.97
CA GLN A 237 -7.54 20.10 -7.26
C GLN A 237 -6.10 20.20 -6.71
N ARG A 238 -5.35 19.10 -6.69
CA ARG A 238 -3.94 19.09 -6.27
C ARG A 238 -3.03 19.78 -7.28
N PHE A 239 -3.46 19.93 -8.52
CA PHE A 239 -2.67 20.54 -9.59
C PHE A 239 -3.15 21.94 -9.91
N VAL A 240 -2.21 22.80 -10.29
CA VAL A 240 -2.46 24.17 -10.73
C VAL A 240 -1.83 24.36 -12.11
N LEU A 241 -2.62 24.87 -13.05
CA LEU A 241 -2.13 25.25 -14.38
C LEU A 241 -1.41 26.61 -14.29
N VAL A 242 -0.09 26.60 -14.40
CA VAL A 242 0.75 27.81 -14.24
C VAL A 242 1.17 28.43 -15.57
N GLY A 243 1.02 27.71 -16.68
CA GLY A 243 1.35 28.18 -18.03
C GLY A 243 0.62 27.39 -19.12
N ARG A 244 1.01 27.55 -20.39
CA ARG A 244 0.41 26.79 -21.50
C ARG A 244 0.77 25.31 -21.36
N GLY A 245 -0.12 24.53 -20.76
CA GLY A 245 0.07 23.11 -20.50
C GLY A 245 1.07 22.77 -19.39
N LEU A 246 1.57 23.77 -18.65
CA LEU A 246 2.47 23.58 -17.51
C LEU A 246 1.68 23.43 -16.21
N TYR A 247 1.91 22.34 -15.49
CA TYR A 247 1.26 22.04 -14.23
C TYR A 247 2.27 22.03 -13.08
N ALA A 248 1.82 22.55 -11.95
CA ALA A 248 2.54 22.57 -10.67
C ALA A 248 1.65 21.94 -9.58
N LEU A 249 2.25 21.52 -8.47
CA LEU A 249 1.47 21.13 -7.29
C LEU A 249 0.97 22.38 -6.55
N LYS A 250 -0.27 22.34 -6.08
CA LYS A 250 -0.91 23.43 -5.35
C LYS A 250 -0.15 23.80 -4.06
N GLU A 251 0.44 22.79 -3.41
CA GLU A 251 1.25 22.98 -2.19
C GLU A 251 2.51 23.82 -2.40
N TRP A 252 2.98 23.98 -3.65
CA TRP A 252 4.12 24.84 -3.97
C TRP A 252 3.77 26.33 -3.99
N GLY A 253 2.52 26.71 -3.75
CA GLY A 253 2.10 28.10 -3.61
C GLY A 253 1.83 28.84 -4.94
N TYR A 254 1.73 28.13 -6.06
CA TYR A 254 1.37 28.76 -7.33
C TYR A 254 -0.12 29.11 -7.38
N GLU A 255 -0.43 30.35 -7.78
CA GLU A 255 -1.82 30.78 -7.97
C GLU A 255 -2.37 30.43 -9.37
N PRO A 256 -3.60 29.89 -9.45
CA PRO A 256 -4.30 29.74 -10.72
C PRO A 256 -4.70 31.11 -11.29
N GLY A 257 -4.61 31.27 -12.61
CA GLY A 257 -5.11 32.47 -13.29
C GLY A 257 -4.23 32.93 -14.43
N ILE A 258 -4.64 34.00 -15.11
CA ILE A 258 -3.83 34.68 -16.13
C ILE A 258 -2.78 35.55 -15.41
N VAL A 259 -1.62 35.81 -16.00
CA VAL A 259 -0.56 36.67 -15.40
C VAL A 259 -1.15 37.99 -14.86
N ARG A 260 -2.18 38.50 -15.54
CA ARG A 260 -3.01 39.64 -15.14
C ARG A 260 -3.63 39.51 -13.74
N GLU A 261 -4.23 38.37 -13.39
CA GLU A 261 -4.89 38.19 -12.09
C GLU A 261 -3.88 38.15 -10.95
N VAL A 262 -2.73 37.50 -11.17
CA VAL A 262 -1.61 37.50 -10.22
C VAL A 262 -1.07 38.92 -10.02
N ILE A 263 -0.85 39.68 -11.10
CA ILE A 263 -0.46 41.09 -11.01
C ILE A 263 -1.51 41.90 -10.23
N ALA A 264 -2.79 41.66 -10.47
CA ALA A 264 -3.87 42.36 -9.77
C ALA A 264 -3.92 42.01 -8.28
N ASN A 265 -3.73 40.74 -7.90
CA ASN A 265 -3.66 40.31 -6.51
C ASN A 265 -2.47 40.95 -5.79
N VAL A 266 -1.26 40.89 -6.39
CA VAL A 266 -0.04 41.52 -5.84
C VAL A 266 -0.22 43.02 -5.60
N LEU A 267 -0.87 43.72 -6.55
CA LEU A 267 -1.14 45.15 -6.43
C LEU A 267 -2.24 45.46 -5.41
N LYS A 268 -3.29 44.63 -5.30
CA LYS A 268 -4.35 44.76 -4.29
C LYS A 268 -3.82 44.53 -2.87
N GLU A 269 -3.00 43.50 -2.67
CA GLU A 269 -2.35 43.20 -1.39
C GLU A 269 -1.43 44.32 -0.92
N ALA A 270 -0.71 44.94 -1.86
CA ALA A 270 0.20 46.04 -1.54
C ALA A 270 -0.51 47.30 -1.05
N LYS A 271 -1.81 47.47 -1.34
CA LYS A 271 -2.66 48.64 -1.02
C LYS A 271 -2.05 50.01 -1.38
N LYS A 272 -0.95 50.04 -2.14
CA LYS A 272 -0.18 51.21 -2.54
C LYS A 272 0.38 51.01 -3.96
N PRO A 273 0.52 52.08 -4.76
CA PRO A 273 1.10 51.99 -6.10
C PRO A 273 2.53 51.46 -6.04
N MET A 274 2.85 50.48 -6.89
CA MET A 274 4.15 49.78 -6.86
C MET A 274 4.98 50.07 -8.13
N GLY A 275 6.30 50.18 -7.97
CA GLY A 275 7.23 50.37 -9.10
C GLY A 275 7.30 49.13 -10.00
N LYS A 276 7.58 49.33 -11.29
CA LYS A 276 7.62 48.27 -12.31
C LYS A 276 8.48 47.07 -11.89
N ASP A 277 9.67 47.32 -11.33
CA ASP A 277 10.66 46.29 -11.03
C ASP A 277 10.22 45.46 -9.82
N MET A 278 9.64 46.11 -8.80
CA MET A 278 9.07 45.42 -7.64
C MET A 278 7.87 44.54 -7.98
N VAL A 279 7.02 44.97 -8.93
CA VAL A 279 5.89 44.15 -9.40
C VAL A 279 6.42 42.92 -10.13
N VAL A 280 7.44 43.09 -10.98
CA VAL A 280 8.09 41.99 -11.68
C VAL A 280 8.66 40.98 -10.69
N ASP A 281 9.44 41.43 -9.70
CA ASP A 281 10.04 40.53 -8.69
C ASP A 281 8.97 39.78 -7.89
N ARG A 282 7.93 40.45 -7.40
CA ARG A 282 6.86 39.77 -6.65
C ARG A 282 6.10 38.75 -7.49
N VAL A 283 5.80 39.09 -8.74
CA VAL A 283 5.09 38.17 -9.65
C VAL A 283 5.99 37.00 -10.06
N LEU A 284 7.29 37.21 -10.26
CA LEU A 284 8.27 36.14 -10.50
C LEU A 284 8.40 35.18 -9.31
N THR A 285 8.22 35.70 -8.09
CA THR A 285 8.23 34.89 -6.87
C THR A 285 7.00 33.99 -6.77
N GLN A 286 5.84 34.45 -7.25
CA GLN A 286 4.57 33.70 -7.22
C GLN A 286 4.33 32.85 -8.47
N ARG A 287 5.01 33.15 -9.59
CA ARG A 287 4.79 32.48 -10.87
C ARG A 287 6.03 32.48 -11.78
N LEU A 288 6.34 31.32 -12.35
CA LEU A 288 7.35 31.17 -13.39
C LEU A 288 6.87 31.73 -14.75
N VAL A 289 7.14 33.01 -14.98
CA VAL A 289 6.87 33.70 -16.25
C VAL A 289 8.06 34.55 -16.66
N LYS A 290 8.18 34.87 -17.96
CA LYS A 290 9.24 35.79 -18.42
C LYS A 290 8.93 37.22 -17.96
N PRO A 291 9.94 38.02 -17.56
CA PRO A 291 9.74 39.43 -17.18
C PRO A 291 8.99 40.24 -18.23
N ASN A 292 9.29 40.00 -19.52
CA ASN A 292 8.62 40.67 -20.64
C ASN A 292 7.12 40.40 -20.70
N THR A 293 6.66 39.22 -20.28
CA THR A 293 5.24 38.87 -20.24
C THR A 293 4.52 39.66 -19.15
N ILE A 294 5.18 39.90 -18.01
CA ILE A 294 4.65 40.73 -16.92
C ILE A 294 4.54 42.19 -17.37
N LEU A 295 5.61 42.71 -17.98
CA LEU A 295 5.64 44.08 -18.51
C LEU A 295 4.58 44.33 -19.58
N LEU A 296 4.37 43.37 -20.49
CA LEU A 296 3.37 43.47 -21.54
C LEU A 296 1.93 43.45 -20.97
N ASN A 297 1.69 42.71 -19.88
CA ASN A 297 0.41 42.74 -19.19
C ASN A 297 0.19 44.04 -18.40
N LEU A 298 1.23 44.58 -17.76
CA LEU A 298 1.18 45.87 -17.04
C LEU A 298 0.87 47.05 -17.96
N GLN A 299 1.22 46.97 -19.25
CA GLN A 299 0.88 47.99 -20.25
C GLN A 299 -0.61 48.00 -20.63
N ASN A 300 -1.39 47.00 -20.21
CA ASN A 300 -2.81 46.93 -20.53
C ASN A 300 -3.62 47.93 -19.69
N LYS A 301 -3.86 49.12 -20.25
CA LYS A 301 -4.62 50.24 -19.66
C LYS A 301 -6.07 49.90 -19.29
N LYS A 302 -6.60 48.77 -19.76
CA LYS A 302 -7.94 48.28 -19.40
C LYS A 302 -7.99 47.77 -17.95
N TYR A 303 -6.86 47.30 -17.40
CA TYR A 303 -6.81 46.62 -16.10
C TYR A 303 -5.82 47.26 -15.12
N PHE A 304 -4.81 47.96 -15.60
CA PHE A 304 -3.80 48.61 -14.76
C PHE A 304 -3.67 50.09 -15.12
N LEU A 305 -3.56 50.92 -14.10
CA LEU A 305 -3.32 52.36 -14.24
C LEU A 305 -1.90 52.68 -13.82
N LYS A 306 -1.24 53.52 -14.62
CA LYS A 306 0.08 54.06 -14.32
C LYS A 306 -0.09 55.46 -13.72
N THR A 307 0.42 55.67 -12.51
CA THR A 307 0.41 56.99 -11.85
C THR A 307 1.44 57.92 -12.49
N SER A 308 1.32 59.22 -12.22
CA SER A 308 2.27 60.26 -12.66
C SER A 308 3.72 59.98 -12.24
N GLU A 309 3.91 59.25 -11.13
CA GLU A 309 5.22 58.82 -10.61
C GLU A 309 5.77 57.53 -11.28
N GLY A 310 5.07 56.99 -12.29
CA GLY A 310 5.47 55.77 -12.98
C GLY A 310 5.20 54.46 -12.23
N LYS A 311 4.40 54.50 -11.16
CA LYS A 311 3.96 53.34 -10.38
C LYS A 311 2.64 52.77 -10.93
N TYR A 312 2.36 51.50 -10.66
CA TYR A 312 1.16 50.81 -11.15
C TYR A 312 0.16 50.56 -10.03
N THR A 313 -1.13 50.67 -10.34
CA THR A 313 -2.26 50.26 -9.49
C THR A 313 -3.29 49.47 -10.31
N VAL A 314 -4.13 48.69 -9.63
CA VAL A 314 -5.24 47.98 -10.27
C VAL A 314 -6.35 48.98 -10.60
N ARG A 315 -6.90 48.89 -11.81
CA ARG A 315 -8.13 49.59 -12.17
C ARG A 315 -9.29 48.81 -11.55
N GLU A 316 -9.89 49.34 -10.50
CA GLU A 316 -11.13 48.79 -9.97
C GLU A 316 -12.22 48.95 -11.04
N VAL A 317 -12.89 47.84 -11.34
CA VAL A 317 -14.09 47.77 -12.19
C VAL A 317 -15.28 47.61 -11.26
#